data_AF-A0A7X7B2Z2-F1
#
_entry.id   AF-A0A7X7B2Z2-F1
#
_cell.length_a   1.000
_cell.length_b   1.000
_cell.length_c   1.000
_cell.angle_alpha   90.00
_cell.angle_beta   90.00
_cell.angle_gamma   90.00
#
_symmetry.space_group_name_H-M   'P 1'
#
loop_
_entity.id
_entity.type
_entity.pdbx_description
1 polymer ?
#
loop_
_entity_poly.entity_id
_entity_poly.type
_entity_poly.pdbx_seq_one_letter_code
_entity_poly.pdbx_strand_id
1 'polypeptide(L)'
;MNKRVKNILLNMFLILVIIFILLLFHVGFIAGPNRAHEHEDHLYVEAFETQHNLENVTLLNRFSLDDTYYIVRLGRDMYWFNQALNQFDKTDYIALDSVYETASLLGFDQDEVMYGVYDKQIVFALESELQFVYLNIETLEVVFEFGGR
;
A
#
# COMPACT_ATOMS: atom_id res chain seq x y z
N MET A 1 -34.28 -19.42 -41.52
CA MET A 1 -33.03 -19.75 -40.78
C MET A 1 -33.29 -21.00 -39.95
N ASN A 2 -32.47 -22.06 -40.10
CA ASN A 2 -32.67 -23.33 -39.40
C ASN A 2 -32.70 -23.12 -37.88
N LYS A 3 -33.67 -23.73 -37.18
CA LYS A 3 -33.84 -23.61 -35.71
C LYS A 3 -32.53 -23.85 -34.94
N ARG A 4 -31.68 -24.76 -35.43
CA ARG A 4 -30.35 -25.03 -34.87
C ARG A 4 -29.42 -23.81 -34.88
N VAL A 5 -29.35 -23.08 -35.99
CA VAL A 5 -28.48 -21.89 -36.13
C VAL A 5 -28.97 -20.77 -35.22
N LYS A 6 -30.29 -20.59 -35.10
CA LYS A 6 -30.88 -19.59 -34.19
C LYS A 6 -30.54 -19.88 -32.72
N ASN A 7 -30.57 -21.15 -32.31
CA ASN A 7 -30.23 -21.53 -30.93
C ASN A 7 -28.73 -21.38 -30.63
N ILE A 8 -27.85 -21.65 -31.60
CA ILE A 8 -26.40 -21.44 -31.43
C ILE A 8 -26.08 -19.94 -31.25
N LEU A 9 -26.67 -19.08 -32.09
CA LEU A 9 -26.51 -17.62 -31.97
C LEU A 9 -27.07 -17.10 -30.65
N LEU A 10 -28.23 -17.62 -30.21
CA LEU A 10 -28.81 -17.25 -28.92
C LEU A 10 -27.89 -17.62 -27.76
N ASN A 11 -27.32 -18.84 -27.76
CA ASN A 11 -26.40 -19.28 -26.72
C ASN A 11 -25.09 -18.47 -26.72
N MET A 12 -24.52 -18.18 -27.90
CA MET A 12 -23.34 -17.31 -27.99
C MET A 12 -23.61 -15.91 -27.44
N PHE A 13 -24.77 -15.33 -27.79
CA PHE A 13 -25.18 -14.05 -27.26
C PHE A 13 -25.34 -14.10 -25.74
N LEU A 14 -25.95 -15.16 -25.21
CA LEU A 14 -26.12 -15.34 -23.77
C LEU A 14 -24.77 -15.43 -23.03
N ILE A 15 -23.81 -16.18 -23.58
CA ILE A 15 -22.46 -16.29 -23.03
C ILE A 15 -21.78 -14.92 -23.03
N LEU A 16 -21.91 -14.16 -24.12
CA LEU A 16 -21.32 -12.83 -24.22
C LEU A 16 -21.92 -11.85 -23.20
N VAL A 17 -23.23 -11.92 -22.97
CA VAL A 17 -23.91 -11.15 -21.92
C VAL A 17 -23.42 -11.54 -20.53
N ILE A 18 -23.24 -12.83 -20.25
CA ILE A 18 -22.70 -13.30 -18.97
C ILE A 18 -21.28 -12.77 -18.75
N ILE A 19 -20.40 -12.87 -19.76
CA ILE A 19 -19.03 -12.34 -19.70
C ILE A 19 -19.05 -10.83 -19.44
N PHE A 20 -19.93 -10.09 -20.13
CA PHE A 20 -20.06 -8.65 -19.96
C PHE A 20 -20.51 -8.27 -18.54
N ILE A 21 -21.47 -9.00 -17.97
CA ILE A 21 -21.92 -8.81 -16.59
C ILE A 21 -20.79 -9.07 -15.61
N LEU A 22 -20.04 -10.18 -15.78
CA LEU A 22 -18.89 -10.49 -14.93
C LEU A 22 -17.81 -9.40 -14.97
N LEU A 23 -17.55 -8.82 -16.15
CA LEU A 23 -16.64 -7.68 -16.30
C LEU A 23 -17.11 -6.45 -15.51
N LEU A 24 -18.41 -6.11 -15.58
CA LEU A 24 -18.96 -4.98 -14.82
C LEU A 24 -18.83 -5.21 -13.30
N PHE A 25 -19.11 -6.42 -12.83
CA PHE A 25 -18.92 -6.79 -11.42
C PHE A 25 -17.46 -6.67 -11.00
N HIS A 26 -16.53 -7.16 -11.82
CA HIS A 26 -15.10 -7.06 -11.53
C HIS A 26 -14.63 -5.61 -11.38
N VAL A 27 -15.02 -4.73 -12.31
CA VAL A 27 -14.68 -3.30 -12.25
C VAL A 27 -15.31 -2.61 -11.03
N GLY A 28 -16.57 -2.90 -10.73
CA GLY A 28 -17.29 -2.28 -9.61
C GLY A 28 -16.80 -2.74 -8.24
N PHE A 29 -16.58 -4.04 -8.06
CA PHE A 29 -16.26 -4.62 -6.74
C PHE A 29 -14.76 -4.61 -6.40
N ILE A 30 -13.87 -4.71 -7.38
CA ILE A 30 -12.42 -4.80 -7.12
C ILE A 30 -11.73 -3.46 -7.39
N ALA A 31 -11.96 -2.87 -8.56
CA ALA A 31 -11.27 -1.62 -8.93
C ALA A 31 -11.87 -0.37 -8.26
N GLY A 32 -13.17 -0.39 -7.93
CA GLY A 32 -13.85 0.73 -7.27
C GLY A 32 -13.25 1.10 -5.90
N PRO A 33 -13.21 0.16 -4.94
CA PRO A 33 -12.66 0.44 -3.61
C PRO A 33 -11.19 0.87 -3.62
N ASN A 34 -10.34 0.22 -4.42
CA ASN A 34 -8.92 0.58 -4.51
C ASN A 34 -8.73 2.01 -5.03
N ARG A 35 -9.49 2.42 -6.07
CA ARG A 35 -9.44 3.79 -6.57
C ARG A 35 -9.96 4.82 -5.57
N ALA A 36 -10.95 4.46 -4.76
CA ALA A 36 -11.43 5.34 -3.71
C ALA A 36 -10.36 5.57 -2.65
N HIS A 37 -9.62 4.53 -2.26
CA HIS A 37 -8.48 4.64 -1.35
C HIS A 37 -7.33 5.44 -1.95
N GLU A 38 -6.96 5.19 -3.21
CA GLU A 38 -5.94 6.00 -3.91
C GLU A 38 -6.31 7.49 -3.97
N HIS A 39 -7.58 7.81 -4.22
CA HIS A 39 -8.05 9.18 -4.23
C HIS A 39 -8.00 9.82 -2.84
N GLU A 40 -8.43 9.08 -1.80
CA GLU A 40 -8.40 9.55 -0.43
C GLU A 40 -6.96 9.79 0.04
N ASP A 41 -6.05 8.87 -0.27
CA ASP A 41 -4.63 8.98 0.07
C ASP A 41 -3.99 10.19 -0.61
N HIS A 42 -4.33 10.46 -1.88
CA HIS A 42 -3.89 11.67 -2.57
C HIS A 42 -4.35 12.95 -1.86
N LEU A 43 -5.59 12.99 -1.36
CA LEU A 43 -6.11 14.17 -0.67
C LEU A 43 -5.35 14.44 0.65
N TYR A 44 -4.97 13.40 1.39
CA TYR A 44 -4.17 13.58 2.61
C TYR A 44 -2.75 14.05 2.31
N VAL A 45 -2.12 13.51 1.26
CA VAL A 45 -0.79 13.96 0.82
C VAL A 45 -0.84 15.42 0.35
N GLU A 46 -1.84 15.81 -0.43
CA GLU A 46 -2.03 17.18 -0.91
C GLU A 46 -2.32 18.16 0.25
N ALA A 47 -3.09 17.72 1.24
CA ALA A 47 -3.34 18.50 2.45
C ALA A 47 -2.05 18.71 3.27
N PHE A 48 -1.22 17.67 3.40
CA PHE A 48 0.09 17.75 4.04
C PHE A 48 1.03 18.69 3.27
N GLU A 49 1.08 18.60 1.94
CA GLU A 49 1.81 19.53 1.06
C GLU A 49 1.44 20.98 1.34
N THR A 50 0.14 21.25 1.31
CA THR A 50 -0.41 22.60 1.48
C THR A 50 -0.11 23.14 2.88
N GLN A 51 -0.29 22.32 3.92
CA GLN A 51 -0.06 22.72 5.31
C GLN A 51 1.41 23.05 5.60
N HIS A 52 2.34 22.34 4.97
CA HIS A 52 3.77 22.47 5.22
C HIS A 52 4.53 23.24 4.13
N ASN A 53 3.83 23.79 3.13
CA ASN A 53 4.41 24.45 1.96
C ASN A 53 5.46 23.59 1.24
N LEU A 54 5.13 22.30 1.06
CA LEU A 54 5.94 21.35 0.30
C LEU A 54 5.37 21.22 -1.12
N GLU A 55 6.22 20.89 -2.08
CA GLU A 55 5.80 20.67 -3.46
C GLU A 55 6.36 19.35 -3.99
N ASN A 56 5.51 18.55 -4.63
CA ASN A 56 5.87 17.30 -5.31
C ASN A 56 6.36 16.19 -4.36
N VAL A 57 5.72 16.02 -3.19
CA VAL A 57 5.97 14.82 -2.38
C VAL A 57 5.41 13.59 -3.09
N THR A 58 6.16 12.50 -2.97
CA THR A 58 5.75 11.19 -3.48
C THR A 58 5.33 10.31 -2.33
N LEU A 59 4.12 9.76 -2.36
CA LEU A 59 3.69 8.75 -1.39
C LEU A 59 4.53 7.48 -1.56
N LEU A 60 5.19 7.05 -0.48
CA LEU A 60 5.97 5.81 -0.42
C LEU A 60 5.14 4.66 0.13
N ASN A 61 4.45 4.88 1.25
CA ASN A 61 3.59 3.87 1.84
C ASN A 61 2.47 4.49 2.67
N ARG A 62 1.37 3.74 2.80
CA ARG A 62 0.33 3.96 3.80
C ARG A 62 0.40 2.80 4.79
N PHE A 63 0.51 3.12 6.07
CA PHE A 63 0.72 2.13 7.13
C PHE A 63 -0.34 2.33 8.22
N SER A 64 -0.95 1.25 8.70
CA SER A 64 -1.99 1.32 9.73
C SER A 64 -1.64 0.41 10.89
N LEU A 65 -1.53 1.00 12.09
CA LEU A 65 -1.23 0.27 13.32
C LEU A 65 -2.18 0.69 14.44
N ASP A 66 -1.87 1.79 15.13
CA ASP A 66 -2.73 2.48 16.11
C ASP A 66 -3.49 3.67 15.51
N ASP A 67 -2.86 4.35 14.54
CA ASP A 67 -3.48 5.33 13.64
C ASP A 67 -3.13 4.97 12.18
N THR A 68 -3.71 5.69 11.21
CA THR A 68 -3.27 5.63 9.82
C THR A 68 -2.16 6.64 9.60
N TYR A 69 -1.00 6.15 9.17
CA TYR A 69 0.17 6.94 8.86
C TYR A 69 0.46 6.92 7.37
N TYR A 70 0.95 8.04 6.88
CA TYR A 70 1.38 8.25 5.50
C TYR A 70 2.86 8.57 5.51
N ILE A 71 3.62 7.87 4.67
CA ILE A 71 5.06 8.03 4.55
C ILE A 71 5.33 8.57 3.16
N VAL A 72 5.88 9.77 3.07
CA VAL A 72 6.12 10.50 1.82
C VAL A 72 7.58 10.86 1.66
N ARG A 73 8.01 11.05 0.41
CA ARG A 73 9.38 11.43 0.06
C ARG A 73 9.41 12.78 -0.63
N LEU A 74 10.35 13.63 -0.23
CA LEU A 74 10.74 14.84 -0.95
C LEU A 74 12.25 14.89 -1.13
N GLY A 75 12.72 14.53 -2.34
CA GLY A 75 14.15 14.52 -2.65
C GLY A 75 14.94 13.52 -1.78
N ARG A 76 15.71 14.04 -0.82
CA ARG A 76 16.51 13.28 0.15
C ARG A 76 15.84 13.10 1.50
N ASP A 77 14.67 13.70 1.69
CA ASP A 77 13.95 13.64 2.94
C ASP A 77 12.78 12.64 2.82
N MET A 78 12.50 11.96 3.92
CA MET A 78 11.25 11.27 4.16
C MET A 78 10.49 11.96 5.28
N TYR A 79 9.17 12.00 5.14
CA TYR A 79 8.27 12.47 6.17
C TYR A 79 7.29 11.36 6.48
N TRP A 80 6.92 11.24 7.75
CA TRP A 80 5.71 10.54 8.11
C TRP A 80 4.72 11.53 8.71
N PHE A 81 3.43 11.33 8.49
CA PHE A 81 2.37 12.08 9.14
C PHE A 81 1.17 11.18 9.41
N ASN A 82 0.39 11.49 10.44
CA ASN A 82 -0.85 10.77 10.71
C ASN A 82 -2.03 11.37 9.95
N GLN A 83 -3.09 10.60 9.75
CA GLN A 83 -4.29 11.01 9.00
C GLN A 83 -4.94 12.29 9.56
N ALA A 84 -4.82 12.55 10.86
CA ALA A 84 -5.32 13.78 11.48
C ALA A 84 -4.45 15.04 11.21
N LEU A 85 -3.30 14.89 10.53
CA LEU A 85 -2.35 15.94 10.16
C LEU A 85 -1.83 16.76 11.35
N ASN A 86 -1.87 16.19 12.56
CA ASN A 86 -1.44 16.86 13.79
C ASN A 86 -0.10 16.35 14.31
N GLN A 87 0.39 15.24 13.79
CA GLN A 87 1.69 14.66 14.08
C GLN A 87 2.40 14.35 12.78
N PHE A 88 3.67 14.72 12.73
CA PHE A 88 4.57 14.39 11.66
C PHE A 88 6.01 14.44 12.17
N ASP A 89 6.91 13.77 11.47
CA ASP A 89 8.34 13.96 11.65
C ASP A 89 9.07 13.78 10.31
N LYS A 90 10.36 14.12 10.32
CA LYS A 90 11.25 14.08 9.17
C LYS A 90 12.46 13.21 9.47
N THR A 91 12.87 12.42 8.48
CA THR A 91 14.16 11.71 8.49
C THR A 91 14.81 11.74 7.11
N ASP A 92 16.06 11.29 7.02
CA ASP A 92 16.73 11.11 5.74
C ASP A 92 16.15 9.90 5.00
N TYR A 93 16.04 10.00 3.67
CA TYR A 93 15.55 8.92 2.84
C TYR A 93 16.55 7.75 2.82
N ILE A 94 16.09 6.60 3.31
CA ILE A 94 16.82 5.33 3.27
C ILE A 94 15.99 4.36 2.42
N ALA A 95 16.59 3.82 1.36
CA ALA A 95 15.89 2.95 0.42
C ALA A 95 15.64 1.55 1.00
N LEU A 96 14.52 0.91 0.63
CA LEU A 96 14.18 -0.47 1.02
C LEU A 96 15.27 -1.49 0.65
N ASP A 97 16.00 -1.27 -0.44
CA ASP A 97 17.10 -2.16 -0.86
C ASP A 97 18.16 -2.37 0.22
N SER A 98 18.30 -1.42 1.16
CA SER A 98 19.25 -1.50 2.28
C SER A 98 18.88 -2.55 3.33
N VAL A 99 17.61 -2.96 3.41
CA VAL A 99 17.13 -3.91 4.43
C VAL A 99 16.88 -5.32 3.88
N TYR A 100 16.88 -5.52 2.56
CA TYR A 100 16.52 -6.81 1.97
C TYR A 100 17.42 -7.98 2.40
N GLU A 101 18.71 -7.75 2.64
CA GLU A 101 19.60 -8.79 3.14
C GLU A 101 19.20 -9.21 4.56
N THR A 102 18.96 -8.25 5.45
CA THR A 102 18.48 -8.50 6.82
C THR A 102 17.10 -9.15 6.81
N ALA A 103 16.19 -8.70 5.95
CA ALA A 103 14.85 -9.27 5.78
C ALA A 103 14.90 -10.74 5.38
N SER A 104 15.75 -11.07 4.39
CA SER A 104 15.92 -12.44 3.92
C SER A 104 16.50 -13.36 5.01
N LEU A 105 17.43 -12.86 5.83
CA LEU A 105 17.97 -13.59 6.98
C LEU A 105 16.90 -13.87 8.05
N LEU A 106 15.93 -12.97 8.19
CA LEU A 106 14.77 -13.13 9.08
C LEU A 106 13.64 -13.97 8.45
N GLY A 107 13.79 -14.38 7.18
CA GLY A 107 12.85 -15.26 6.49
C GLY A 107 11.70 -14.55 5.79
N PHE A 108 11.84 -13.25 5.51
CA PHE A 108 10.89 -12.46 4.73
C PHE A 108 11.35 -12.30 3.28
N ASP A 109 10.38 -12.29 2.37
CA ASP A 109 10.59 -11.97 0.96
C ASP A 109 10.62 -10.44 0.73
N GLN A 110 11.15 -9.99 -0.41
CA GLN A 110 11.32 -8.54 -0.68
C GLN A 110 9.99 -7.78 -0.77
N ASP A 111 8.92 -8.45 -1.22
CA ASP A 111 7.57 -7.90 -1.32
C ASP A 111 6.85 -7.81 0.04
N GLU A 112 7.38 -8.44 1.07
CA GLU A 112 6.92 -8.35 2.45
C GLU A 112 7.56 -7.18 3.22
N VAL A 113 8.47 -6.44 2.58
CA VAL A 113 9.20 -5.31 3.17
C VAL A 113 8.58 -4.00 2.71
N MET A 114 8.16 -3.18 3.67
CA MET A 114 7.61 -1.85 3.44
C MET A 114 8.09 -0.84 4.48
N TYR A 115 7.76 0.44 4.30
CA TYR A 115 7.98 1.45 5.34
C TYR A 115 6.83 1.44 6.33
N GLY A 116 7.10 1.58 7.62
CA GLY A 116 6.08 1.72 8.66
C GLY A 116 6.38 2.91 9.57
N VAL A 117 5.48 3.12 10.53
CA VAL A 117 5.70 4.05 11.65
C VAL A 117 5.48 3.30 12.95
N TYR A 118 6.47 3.34 13.83
CA TYR A 118 6.39 2.74 15.15
C TYR A 118 7.02 3.69 16.17
N ASP A 119 6.34 3.92 17.28
CA ASP A 119 6.75 4.86 18.34
C ASP A 119 7.24 6.23 17.80
N LYS A 120 6.47 6.80 16.85
CA LYS A 120 6.75 8.09 16.19
C LYS A 120 8.05 8.14 15.38
N GLN A 121 8.55 6.99 14.94
CA GLN A 121 9.72 6.87 14.09
C GLN A 121 9.39 6.03 12.85
N ILE A 122 10.03 6.35 11.73
CA ILE A 122 9.92 5.50 10.53
C ILE A 122 10.75 4.24 10.76
N VAL A 123 10.15 3.10 10.43
CA VAL A 123 10.75 1.77 10.53
C VAL A 123 10.65 1.06 9.19
N PHE A 124 11.48 0.04 8.99
CA PHE A 124 11.17 -1.00 8.03
C PHE A 124 10.18 -1.96 8.66
N ALA A 125 9.01 -2.12 8.05
CA ALA A 125 8.00 -3.09 8.45
C ALA A 125 8.10 -4.32 7.56
N LEU A 126 8.33 -5.48 8.20
CA LEU A 126 8.37 -6.78 7.57
C LEU A 126 7.13 -7.54 8.03
N GLU A 127 6.22 -7.80 7.10
CA GLU A 127 4.92 -8.39 7.39
C GLU A 127 4.69 -9.61 6.51
N SER A 128 4.53 -10.76 7.15
CA SER A 128 4.11 -12.02 6.54
C SER A 128 2.80 -12.48 7.19
N GLU A 129 2.18 -13.53 6.64
CA GLU A 129 0.94 -14.09 7.21
C GLU A 129 1.09 -14.56 8.68
N LEU A 130 2.31 -14.84 9.15
CA LEU A 130 2.57 -15.47 10.45
C LEU A 130 3.41 -14.61 11.41
N GLN A 131 4.08 -13.59 10.90
CA GLN A 131 5.07 -12.84 11.67
C GLN A 131 5.15 -11.38 11.20
N PHE A 132 5.34 -10.49 12.16
CA PHE A 132 5.53 -9.06 11.99
C PHE A 132 6.81 -8.65 12.70
N VAL A 133 7.75 -8.04 11.98
CA VAL A 133 9.00 -7.53 12.55
C VAL A 133 9.18 -6.09 12.10
N TYR A 134 9.47 -5.19 13.04
CA TYR A 134 9.85 -3.81 12.72
C TYR A 134 11.32 -3.60 13.03
N LEU A 135 12.04 -3.07 12.05
CA LEU A 135 13.45 -2.72 12.18
C LEU A 135 13.62 -1.21 12.18
N ASN A 136 14.48 -0.70 13.05
CA ASN A 136 14.88 0.70 13.01
C ASN A 136 15.56 1.02 11.67
N ILE A 137 15.16 2.13 11.04
CA ILE A 137 15.58 2.45 9.68
C ILE A 137 17.08 2.75 9.55
N GLU A 138 17.74 3.20 10.62
CA GLU A 138 19.16 3.57 10.62
C GLU A 138 20.07 2.43 11.06
N THR A 139 19.66 1.69 12.09
CA THR A 139 20.49 0.68 12.75
C THR A 139 20.18 -0.75 12.32
N LEU A 140 19.01 -0.97 11.70
CA LEU A 140 18.45 -2.29 11.37
C LEU A 140 18.22 -3.19 12.60
N GLU A 141 18.24 -2.61 13.81
CA GLU A 141 17.90 -3.33 15.04
C GLU A 141 16.39 -3.60 15.11
N VAL A 142 16.02 -4.78 15.61
CA VAL A 142 14.61 -5.13 15.86
C VAL A 142 14.07 -4.26 16.98
N VAL A 143 13.08 -3.42 16.66
CA VAL A 143 12.38 -2.58 17.64
C VAL A 143 11.05 -3.17 18.08
N PHE A 144 10.49 -4.06 17.27
CA PHE A 144 9.27 -4.79 17.58
C PHE A 144 9.24 -6.12 16.84
N GLU A 145 8.70 -7.15 17.49
CA GLU A 145 8.46 -8.46 16.90
C GLU A 145 7.19 -9.05 17.48
N PHE A 146 6.33 -9.57 16.61
CA PHE A 146 5.11 -10.27 17.00
C PHE A 146 4.83 -11.44 16.05
N GLY A 147 4.28 -12.51 16.60
CA GLY A 147 4.14 -13.78 15.89
C GLY A 147 5.41 -14.60 15.93
N GLY A 148 5.40 -15.75 15.26
CA GLY A 148 6.54 -16.67 15.27
C GLY A 148 6.19 -18.01 14.63
N ARG A 149 7.23 -18.68 14.13
CA ARG A 149 7.17 -20.08 13.67
C ARG A 149 7.33 -21.06 14.81
#